data_AF-A0A8C7WRE6-F1
#
_entry.id   AF-A0A8C7WRE6-F1
#
_cell.length_a   1.000
_cell.length_b   1.000
_cell.length_c   1.000
_cell.angle_alpha   90.00
_cell.angle_beta   90.00
_cell.angle_gamma   90.00
#
_symmetry.space_group_name_H-M   'P 1'
#
loop_
_entity.id
_entity.type
_entity.pdbx_description
1 polymer ?
#
loop_
_entity_poly.entity_id
_entity_poly.type
_entity_poly.pdbx_seq_one_letter_code
_entity_poly.pdbx_strand_id
1 'polypeptide(L)' 'VASFAKRSDPMIEPQYQGRVWLTASLSDSQLTIQPVTIKDEGCYTCLYETHLDGPRSSTVCLSTYGKCLF' A
#
# COMPACT_ATOMS: atom_id res chain seq x y z
N VAL A 1 -4.93 4.24 5.71
CA VAL A 1 -3.49 4.34 5.36
C VAL A 1 -2.75 3.10 5.87
N ALA A 2 -1.65 2.70 5.24
CA ALA A 2 -0.75 1.64 5.74
C ALA A 2 0.68 2.19 5.89
N SER A 3 1.32 1.96 7.03
CA SER A 3 2.67 2.47 7.32
C SER A 3 3.50 1.46 8.12
N PHE A 4 4.82 1.54 7.98
CA PHE A 4 5.77 0.73 8.74
C PHE A 4 6.91 1.63 9.22
N ALA A 5 7.34 1.44 10.47
CA ALA A 5 8.54 2.07 11.00
C ALA A 5 9.41 1.01 11.70
N LYS A 6 10.74 1.18 11.64
CA LYS A 6 11.73 0.18 12.12
C LYS A 6 11.52 -0.30 13.57
N ARG A 7 10.83 0.48 14.39
CA ARG A 7 10.58 0.21 15.82
C ARG A 7 9.09 0.01 16.15
N SER A 8 8.23 -0.06 15.15
CA SER A 8 6.80 -0.26 15.33
C SER A 8 6.30 -1.42 14.48
N ASP A 9 5.19 -2.02 14.92
CA ASP A 9 4.45 -2.91 14.06
C ASP A 9 3.91 -2.14 12.84
N PRO A 10 3.70 -2.82 11.69
CA PRO A 10 3.00 -2.24 10.57
C PRO A 10 1.61 -1.77 11.01
N MET A 11 1.31 -0.50 10.82
CA MET A 11 0.00 0.06 11.08
C MET A 11 -0.83 -0.03 9.79
N ILE A 12 -1.96 -0.73 9.86
CA ILE A 12 -2.90 -0.84 8.74
C ILE A 12 -4.26 -0.36 9.23
N GLU A 13 -4.85 0.58 8.49
CA GLU A 13 -6.20 1.09 8.75
C GLU A 13 -7.22 -0.06 8.87
N PRO A 14 -8.18 0.01 9.81
CA PRO A 14 -9.16 -1.06 10.01
C PRO A 14 -9.88 -1.52 8.74
N GLN A 15 -10.18 -0.60 7.82
CA GLN A 15 -10.85 -0.90 6.54
C GLN A 15 -10.02 -1.78 5.57
N TYR A 16 -8.71 -1.84 5.76
CA TYR A 16 -7.78 -2.60 4.92
C TYR A 16 -7.19 -3.83 5.63
N GLN A 17 -7.46 -3.99 6.93
CA GLN A 17 -6.95 -5.12 7.71
C GLN A 17 -7.45 -6.45 7.13
N GLY A 18 -6.56 -7.45 7.09
CA GLY A 18 -6.86 -8.80 6.59
C GLY A 18 -6.89 -8.94 5.07
N ARG A 19 -6.78 -7.85 4.29
CA ARG A 19 -6.66 -7.88 2.83
C ARG A 19 -5.39 -7.23 2.29
N VAL A 20 -4.74 -6.42 3.12
CA VAL A 20 -3.55 -5.66 2.74
C VAL A 20 -2.42 -6.04 3.68
N TRP A 21 -1.23 -6.23 3.11
CA TRP A 21 0.01 -6.49 3.84
C TRP A 21 1.09 -5.52 3.40
N LEU A 22 1.92 -5.11 4.34
CA LEU A 22 3.07 -4.26 4.10
C LEU A 22 4.31 -4.98 4.59
N THR A 23 5.37 -5.04 3.79
CA THR A 23 6.64 -5.63 4.22
C THR A 23 7.30 -4.76 5.30
N ALA A 24 7.90 -5.43 6.29
CA ALA A 24 8.64 -4.81 7.38
C ALA A 24 10.11 -4.52 6.99
N SER A 25 10.34 -3.89 5.83
CA SER A 25 11.69 -3.50 5.38
C SER A 25 11.77 -2.01 5.10
N LEU A 26 12.93 -1.42 5.39
CA LEU A 26 13.23 -0.01 5.11
C LEU A 26 13.79 0.22 3.71
N SER A 27 14.42 -0.79 3.11
CA SER A 27 14.94 -0.73 1.74
C SER A 27 13.85 -1.06 0.72
N ASP A 28 12.96 -1.99 1.07
CA ASP A 28 11.98 -2.59 0.17
C ASP A 28 10.60 -2.65 0.82
N SER A 29 9.83 -1.56 0.67
CA SER A 29 8.43 -1.54 1.07
C SER A 29 7.56 -2.03 -0.08
N GLN A 30 6.89 -3.16 0.13
CA GLN A 30 5.94 -3.75 -0.80
C GLN A 30 4.57 -3.76 -0.15
N LEU A 31 3.59 -3.19 -0.86
CA LEU A 31 2.18 -3.24 -0.51
C LEU A 31 1.52 -4.38 -1.30
N THR A 32 1.05 -5.41 -0.60
CA THR A 32 0.33 -6.54 -1.19
C THR A 32 -1.16 -6.40 -0.90
N ILE A 33 -2.01 -6.52 -1.92
CA ILE A 33 -3.48 -6.47 -1.79
C ILE A 33 -4.03 -7.81 -2.30
N GLN A 34 -4.72 -8.57 -1.45
CA GLN A 34 -5.33 -9.85 -1.81
C GLN A 34 -6.54 -10.17 -0.91
N PRO A 35 -7.72 -10.50 -1.48
CA PRO A 35 -8.06 -10.45 -2.91
C PRO A 35 -8.28 -9.01 -3.40
N VAL A 36 -7.88 -8.74 -4.65
CA VAL A 36 -8.13 -7.46 -5.33
C VAL A 36 -9.58 -7.40 -5.80
N THR A 37 -10.24 -6.27 -5.57
CA THR A 37 -11.62 -6.01 -6.01
C THR A 37 -11.70 -4.73 -6.84
N ILE A 38 -12.81 -4.54 -7.56
CA ILE A 38 -13.05 -3.31 -8.35
C ILE A 38 -13.05 -2.05 -7.47
N LYS A 39 -13.38 -2.18 -6.18
CA LYS A 39 -13.35 -1.08 -5.21
C LYS A 39 -11.93 -0.64 -4.85
N ASP A 40 -10.94 -1.46 -5.13
CA ASP A 40 -9.53 -1.15 -4.89
C ASP A 40 -8.91 -0.42 -6.10
N GLU A 41 -9.67 -0.15 -7.17
CA GLU A 41 -9.23 0.70 -8.27
C GLU A 41 -8.97 2.14 -7.80
N GLY A 42 -7.79 2.67 -8.11
CA GLY A 42 -7.39 4.00 -7.68
C GLY A 42 -5.88 4.22 -7.73
N CYS A 43 -5.45 5.44 -7.42
CA CYS A 43 -4.04 5.78 -7.33
C CYS A 43 -3.55 5.72 -5.89
N TYR A 44 -2.53 4.89 -5.68
CA TYR A 44 -1.86 4.66 -4.43
C TYR A 44 -0.57 5.46 -4.40
N THR A 45 -0.39 6.27 -3.35
CA THR A 45 0.85 7.00 -3.12
C THR A 45 1.61 6.34 -1.97
N CYS A 46 2.84 5.94 -2.26
CA CYS A 46 3.79 5.50 -1.26
C CYS A 46 4.65 6.69 -0.84
N LEU A 47 4.80 6.89 0.46
CA LEU A 47 5.58 7.98 1.04
C LEU A 47 6.69 7.39 1.91
N TYR A 48 7.91 7.84 1.66
CA TYR A 48 9.13 7.40 2.32
C TYR A 48 9.82 8.59 2.94
N GLU A 49 10.16 8.48 4.21
CA GLU A 49 10.96 9.50 4.88
C GLU A 49 12.42 9.12 4.80
N THR A 50 13.18 9.92 4.05
CA THR A 50 14.64 9.82 4.04
C THR A 50 15.19 10.93 4.94
N HIS A 51 15.85 10.55 6.04
CA HIS A 51 16.34 11.50 7.04
C HIS A 51 17.22 12.63 6.49
N LEU A 52 17.85 12.42 5.32
CA LEU A 52 18.76 13.40 4.69
C LEU A 52 18.14 14.11 3.48
N ASP A 53 17.25 13.46 2.74
CA ASP A 53 16.75 13.90 1.44
C ASP A 53 15.28 14.38 1.50
N GLY A 54 14.70 14.39 2.71
CA GLY A 54 13.31 14.73 2.95
C GLY A 54 12.32 13.60 2.60
N PRO A 55 11.01 13.89 2.65
CA PRO A 55 9.99 12.93 2.25
C PRO A 55 9.99 12.76 0.73
N ARG A 56 10.14 11.52 0.27
CA ARG A 56 9.98 11.11 -1.12
C ARG A 56 8.62 10.45 -1.28
N SER A 57 7.95 10.71 -2.40
CA SER A 57 6.70 10.05 -2.74
C SER A 57 6.75 9.44 -4.13
N SER A 58 6.05 8.33 -4.29
CA SER A 58 5.84 7.65 -5.57
C SER A 58 4.39 7.26 -5.68
N THR A 59 3.76 7.52 -6.82
CA THR A 59 2.34 7.23 -7.05
C THR A 59 2.22 6.17 -8.13
N VAL A 60 1.42 5.14 -7.85
CA VAL A 60 1.07 4.07 -8.79
C VAL A 60 -0.45 3.98 -8.88
N CYS A 61 -0.99 3.88 -10.08
CA CYS A 61 -2.44 3.71 -10.28
C CYS A 61 -2.75 2.25 -10.59
N LEU A 62 -3.64 1.67 -9.78
CA LEU A 62 -4.17 0.33 -9.94
C LEU A 62 -5.47 0.42 -10.71
N SER A 63 -5.52 -0.22 -11.87
CA SER A 63 -6.76 -0.41 -12.65
C SER A 63 -7.13 -1.88 -12.61
N THR A 64 -8.42 -2.15 -12.39
CA THR A 64 -8.92 -3.51 -12.28
C THR A 64 -9.95 -3.77 -13.36
N TYR A 65 -9.94 -4.96 -13.93
CA TYR A 65 -10.89 -5.34 -14.97
C TYR A 65 -11.77 -6.46 -14.44
N GLY A 66 -13.05 -6.12 -14.22
CA GLY A 66 -14.07 -7.12 -13.92
C GLY A 66 -14.52 -7.82 -15.20
N LYS A 67 -14.66 -9.15 -15.17
CA LYS A 67 -15.40 -9.85 -16.22
C LYS A 67 -16.89 -9.55 -16.04
N CYS A 68 -17.49 -8.90 -17.03
CA CYS A 68 -18.93 -8.77 -17.11
C CYS A 68 -19.50 -10.12 -17.58
N LEU A 69 -20.15 -10.86 -16.69
CA LEU A 69 -20.84 -12.11 -17.02
C LEU A 69 -22.30 -11.76 -17.31
N PHE A 70 -22.62 -11.53 -18.59
CA PHE A 70 -23.98 -11.50 -19.11
C PHE A 70 -24.27 -12.80 -19.84
#